data_AF-A0A141RP19-F1
#
_entry.id   AF-A0A141RP19-F1
#
_cell.length_a   1.000
_cell.length_b   1.000
_cell.length_c   1.000
_cell.angle_alpha   90.00
_cell.angle_beta   90.00
_cell.angle_gamma   90.00
#
_symmetry.space_group_name_H-M   'P 1'
#
loop_
_entity.id
_entity.type
_entity.pdbx_description
1 polymer ?
#
loop_
_entity_poly.entity_id
_entity_poly.type
_entity_poly.pdbx_seq_one_letter_code
_entity_poly.pdbx_strand_id
1 'polypeptide(L)'
;MQYEDENGVNEPSRRRLLKGIGALALAGSCPVAHAQKTQSAPGTLSPDARNEKQPFYGEHQAGILTPQQAAMMLVAFDVLASDKADLERLFRLLTQRFAFLTQGGAAPETPNPRLPPLDSGILGGYIAPDNLTITLSVGHSLFDERFGLAPQMPKKLQKMTRFPNDSLDAALCHGDVLLQICANTQDTVIHALRDIIKHTPDLLSVRWKREGFIS
;
A
#
# COMPACT_ATOMS: atom_id res chain seq x y z
N MET A 1 -68.38 -16.14 12.46
CA MET A 1 -68.13 -17.20 13.46
C MET A 1 -66.63 -17.49 13.39
N GLN A 2 -65.95 -17.43 14.54
CA GLN A 2 -64.50 -17.51 14.82
C GLN A 2 -63.88 -18.83 14.31
N TYR A 3 -62.57 -19.08 14.14
CA TYR A 3 -61.31 -18.76 14.87
C TYR A 3 -60.12 -18.86 13.87
N GLU A 4 -59.17 -17.89 13.85
CA GLU A 4 -57.76 -17.94 14.29
C GLU A 4 -56.88 -19.10 13.78
N ASP A 5 -55.75 -18.77 13.12
CA ASP A 5 -54.45 -19.07 13.70
C ASP A 5 -53.35 -18.07 13.30
N GLU A 6 -52.46 -17.91 14.27
CA GLU A 6 -51.34 -17.05 14.58
C GLU A 6 -50.32 -16.80 13.47
N ASN A 7 -50.18 -15.55 13.02
CA ASN A 7 -48.93 -15.05 12.45
C ASN A 7 -48.87 -13.53 12.57
N GLY A 8 -48.01 -13.03 13.46
CA GLY A 8 -47.69 -11.59 13.51
C GLY A 8 -47.14 -11.14 14.85
N VAL A 9 -45.92 -11.56 15.18
CA VAL A 9 -45.13 -10.89 16.22
C VAL A 9 -44.90 -9.45 15.73
N ASN A 10 -45.56 -8.48 16.36
CA ASN A 10 -45.34 -7.05 16.11
C ASN A 10 -43.95 -6.65 16.62
N GLU A 11 -42.95 -6.64 15.73
CA GLU A 11 -41.66 -6.01 16.05
C GLU A 11 -41.83 -4.48 16.17
N PRO A 12 -41.42 -3.87 17.30
CA PRO A 12 -41.45 -2.42 17.43
C PRO A 12 -40.41 -1.79 16.50
N SER A 13 -40.90 -1.12 15.45
CA SER A 13 -40.08 -0.35 14.50
C SER A 13 -39.26 0.73 15.22
N ARG A 14 -37.93 0.55 15.22
CA ARG A 14 -36.92 1.48 15.78
C ARG A 14 -37.02 2.92 15.26
N ARG A 15 -37.80 3.17 14.18
CA ARG A 15 -37.98 4.50 13.57
C ARG A 15 -38.94 5.43 14.32
N ARG A 16 -39.72 4.95 15.30
CA ARG A 16 -40.67 5.80 16.03
C ARG A 16 -40.08 6.47 17.28
N LEU A 17 -38.98 5.96 17.82
CA LEU A 17 -38.32 6.52 19.00
C LEU A 17 -37.55 7.82 18.68
N LEU A 18 -37.07 7.98 17.45
CA LEU A 18 -36.30 9.16 17.02
C LEU A 18 -37.16 10.38 16.64
N LYS A 19 -38.50 10.27 16.66
CA LYS A 19 -39.40 11.39 16.38
C LYS A 19 -40.00 12.04 17.63
N GLY A 20 -39.63 11.59 18.83
CA GLY A 20 -40.23 12.03 20.10
C GLY A 20 -39.41 13.02 20.93
N ILE A 21 -38.24 13.48 20.49
CA ILE A 21 -37.41 14.43 21.24
C ILE A 21 -37.36 15.75 20.47
N GLY A 22 -38.45 16.51 20.57
CA GLY A 22 -38.58 17.81 19.95
C GLY A 22 -39.62 18.64 20.69
N ALA A 23 -39.23 19.16 21.85
CA ALA A 23 -39.69 20.42 22.47
C ALA A 23 -39.49 20.40 24.00
N LEU A 24 -38.36 20.94 24.48
CA LEU A 24 -38.35 21.75 25.71
C LEU A 24 -37.12 22.65 25.69
N ALA A 25 -37.36 23.95 25.92
CA ALA A 25 -36.39 25.03 25.81
C ALA A 25 -35.71 25.36 27.14
N LEU A 26 -34.63 26.15 27.02
CA LEU A 26 -34.05 27.10 28.00
C LEU A 26 -32.76 26.67 28.73
N ALA A 27 -31.74 27.53 28.52
CA ALA A 27 -30.59 27.83 29.39
C ALA A 27 -29.62 26.70 29.74
N GLY A 28 -28.66 26.47 28.85
CA GLY A 28 -27.45 25.73 29.17
C GLY A 28 -26.46 25.87 28.03
N SER A 29 -25.46 26.74 28.18
CA SER A 29 -24.27 26.70 27.35
C SER A 29 -23.49 25.42 27.69
N CYS A 30 -23.98 24.29 27.19
CA CYS A 30 -23.15 23.09 27.08
C CYS A 30 -22.25 23.35 25.87
N PRO A 31 -20.93 23.56 26.05
CA PRO A 31 -20.05 23.39 24.91
C PRO A 31 -20.29 21.96 24.45
N VAL A 32 -20.82 21.82 23.24
CA VAL A 32 -20.78 20.56 22.52
C VAL A 32 -19.28 20.29 22.43
N ALA A 33 -18.76 19.50 23.36
CA ALA A 33 -17.41 19.02 23.31
C ALA A 33 -17.33 18.35 21.96
N HIS A 34 -16.71 19.03 21.00
CA HIS A 34 -16.33 18.42 19.74
C HIS A 34 -15.59 17.18 20.18
N ALA A 35 -16.20 16.02 20.00
CA ALA A 35 -15.58 14.74 20.31
C ALA A 35 -14.24 14.80 19.59
N GLN A 36 -13.18 15.02 20.37
CA GLN A 36 -11.85 15.20 19.84
C GLN A 36 -11.58 13.90 19.11
N LYS A 37 -11.60 13.95 17.78
CA LYS A 37 -11.45 12.78 16.92
C LYS A 37 -10.21 12.08 17.45
N THR A 38 -10.39 10.90 18.05
CA THR A 38 -9.31 10.21 18.72
C THR A 38 -8.28 9.92 17.63
N GLN A 39 -7.18 10.68 17.60
CA GLN A 39 -6.14 10.50 16.61
C GLN A 39 -5.37 9.25 17.01
N SER A 40 -5.76 8.13 16.43
CA SER A 40 -5.02 6.88 16.53
C SER A 40 -3.85 6.92 15.55
N ALA A 41 -2.67 6.50 15.99
CA ALA A 41 -1.55 6.27 15.09
C ALA A 41 -1.85 5.09 14.14
N PRO A 42 -1.39 5.13 12.87
CA PRO A 42 -0.60 6.22 12.26
C PRO A 42 -1.46 7.34 11.65
N GLY A 43 -2.80 7.26 11.74
CA GLY A 43 -3.73 8.17 11.06
C GLY A 43 -3.98 7.76 9.60
N THR A 44 -4.71 8.59 8.85
CA THR A 44 -5.09 8.34 7.45
C THR A 44 -4.91 9.58 6.58
N LEU A 45 -4.60 9.39 5.30
CA LEU A 45 -4.57 10.45 4.27
C LEU A 45 -5.86 10.48 3.44
N SER A 46 -6.17 11.63 2.85
CA SER A 46 -7.37 11.80 2.03
C SER A 46 -7.17 11.18 0.63
N PRO A 47 -8.13 10.38 0.12
CA PRO A 47 -8.06 9.82 -1.23
C PRO A 47 -8.00 10.88 -2.35
N ASP A 48 -8.56 12.07 -2.12
CA ASP A 48 -8.67 13.11 -3.15
C ASP A 48 -7.40 13.97 -3.29
N ALA A 49 -6.38 13.73 -2.47
CA ALA A 49 -5.18 14.54 -2.37
C ALA A 49 -4.14 14.22 -3.46
N ARG A 50 -4.54 14.25 -4.73
CA ARG A 50 -3.75 13.79 -5.89
C ARG A 50 -2.36 14.44 -6.03
N ASN A 51 -2.21 15.68 -5.59
CA ASN A 51 -0.97 16.44 -5.75
C ASN A 51 -0.08 16.44 -4.48
N GLU A 52 -0.51 15.78 -3.40
CA GLU A 52 0.32 15.67 -2.19
C GLU A 52 1.49 14.71 -2.40
N LYS A 53 2.60 15.03 -1.75
CA LYS A 53 3.88 14.32 -1.82
C LYS A 53 4.26 13.82 -0.45
N GLN A 54 4.85 12.63 -0.42
CA GLN A 54 5.54 12.11 0.76
C GLN A 54 7.06 12.19 0.52
N PRO A 55 7.87 12.59 1.51
CA PRO A 55 9.32 12.65 1.35
C PRO A 55 9.91 11.27 1.08
N PHE A 56 10.60 11.09 -0.04
CA PHE A 56 11.31 9.85 -0.34
C PHE A 56 12.65 9.75 0.42
N TYR A 57 13.42 10.84 0.41
CA TYR A 57 14.68 10.91 1.14
C TYR A 57 14.45 11.29 2.60
N GLY A 58 15.19 10.65 3.49
CA GLY A 58 15.17 10.90 4.93
C GLY A 58 16.02 9.90 5.68
N GLU A 59 16.07 10.04 7.00
CA GLU A 59 16.73 9.05 7.89
C GLU A 59 16.02 7.69 7.83
N HIS A 60 14.70 7.70 7.62
CA HIS A 60 13.87 6.52 7.51
C HIS A 60 13.07 6.54 6.21
N GLN A 61 12.81 5.37 5.64
CA GLN A 61 11.91 5.24 4.49
C GLN A 61 10.49 5.66 4.87
N ALA A 62 9.79 6.32 3.94
CA ALA A 62 8.35 6.56 4.04
C ALA A 62 7.56 5.24 3.95
N GLY A 63 6.27 5.29 4.27
CA GLY A 63 5.37 4.11 4.31
C GLY A 63 5.47 3.29 5.61
N ILE A 64 6.32 3.72 6.56
CA ILE A 64 6.42 3.12 7.90
C ILE A 64 5.63 3.93 8.93
N LEU A 65 5.99 5.20 9.12
CA LEU A 65 5.30 6.14 10.02
C LEU A 65 4.33 7.07 9.27
N THR A 66 4.35 7.03 7.94
CA THR A 66 3.42 7.77 7.10
C THR A 66 1.98 7.37 7.45
N PRO A 67 1.04 8.32 7.61
CA PRO A 67 -0.37 7.98 7.80
C PRO A 67 -0.88 7.14 6.62
N GLN A 68 -1.82 6.22 6.89
CA GLN A 68 -2.23 5.24 5.90
C GLN A 68 -2.93 5.89 4.71
N GLN A 69 -2.45 5.59 3.51
CA GLN A 69 -3.15 5.91 2.26
C GLN A 69 -4.26 4.89 1.99
N ALA A 70 -5.19 5.25 1.11
CA ALA A 70 -6.39 4.44 0.86
C ALA A 70 -6.11 3.13 0.10
N ALA A 71 -5.07 3.07 -0.73
CA ALA A 71 -4.71 1.89 -1.51
C ALA A 71 -3.29 1.40 -1.21
N MET A 72 -3.10 0.09 -1.22
CA MET A 72 -1.79 -0.53 -1.07
C MET A 72 -1.58 -1.78 -1.94
N MET A 73 -0.32 -2.12 -2.15
CA MET A 73 0.12 -3.38 -2.72
C MET A 73 1.37 -3.90 -2.00
N LEU A 74 1.32 -5.17 -1.64
CA LEU A 74 2.50 -5.96 -1.28
C LEU A 74 2.89 -6.81 -2.47
N VAL A 75 4.14 -6.67 -2.91
CA VAL A 75 4.69 -7.46 -4.01
C VAL A 75 6.08 -7.94 -3.65
N ALA A 76 6.24 -9.26 -3.62
CA ALA A 76 7.52 -9.89 -3.41
C ALA A 76 8.16 -10.25 -4.75
N PHE A 77 9.49 -10.17 -4.79
CA PHE A 77 10.26 -10.55 -5.95
C PHE A 77 11.35 -11.55 -5.57
N ASP A 78 11.62 -12.46 -6.50
CA ASP A 78 12.87 -13.20 -6.56
C ASP A 78 13.89 -12.31 -7.31
N VAL A 79 15.11 -12.17 -6.79
CA VAL A 79 16.16 -11.36 -7.39
C VAL A 79 16.97 -12.21 -8.38
N LEU A 80 17.05 -11.74 -9.62
CA LEU A 80 17.72 -12.41 -10.74
C LEU A 80 19.18 -11.95 -10.94
N ALA A 81 19.65 -10.97 -10.17
CA ALA A 81 21.03 -10.53 -10.17
C ALA A 81 21.99 -11.71 -9.98
N SER A 82 22.99 -11.85 -10.85
CA SER A 82 23.94 -12.96 -10.78
C SER A 82 25.07 -12.76 -9.77
N ASP A 83 25.36 -11.51 -9.42
CA ASP A 83 26.42 -11.16 -8.49
C ASP A 83 26.09 -9.90 -7.68
N LYS A 84 27.01 -9.52 -6.80
CA LYS A 84 26.86 -8.35 -5.94
C LYS A 84 26.85 -7.03 -6.72
N ALA A 85 27.52 -6.96 -7.88
CA ALA A 85 27.54 -5.76 -8.70
C ALA A 85 26.18 -5.54 -9.38
N ASP A 86 25.53 -6.61 -9.84
CA ASP A 86 24.16 -6.56 -10.33
C ASP A 86 23.16 -6.24 -9.22
N LEU A 87 23.38 -6.72 -7.99
CA LEU A 87 22.54 -6.34 -6.85
C LEU A 87 22.68 -4.84 -6.53
N GLU A 88 23.90 -4.29 -6.59
CA GLU A 88 24.13 -2.85 -6.47
C GLU A 88 23.43 -2.07 -7.59
N ARG A 89 23.54 -2.54 -8.84
CA ARG A 89 22.85 -1.96 -10.00
C ARG A 89 21.33 -1.93 -9.78
N LEU A 90 20.76 -3.03 -9.30
CA LEU A 90 19.34 -3.10 -8.96
C LEU A 90 18.96 -2.05 -7.91
N PHE A 91 19.69 -1.98 -6.79
CA PHE A 91 19.33 -1.04 -5.71
C PHE A 91 19.50 0.43 -6.12
N ARG A 92 20.52 0.75 -6.93
CA ARG A 92 20.66 2.10 -7.50
C ARG A 92 19.51 2.44 -8.44
N LEU A 93 19.13 1.48 -9.30
CA LEU A 93 18.02 1.66 -10.23
C LEU A 93 16.69 1.85 -9.49
N LEU A 94 16.36 0.99 -8.53
CA LEU A 94 15.16 1.13 -7.70
C LEU A 94 15.12 2.49 -6.99
N THR A 95 16.24 2.93 -6.42
CA THR A 95 16.34 4.26 -5.79
C THR A 95 15.96 5.39 -6.75
N GLN A 96 16.47 5.36 -7.98
CA GLN A 96 16.15 6.37 -9.00
C GLN A 96 14.67 6.33 -9.39
N ARG A 97 14.12 5.12 -9.61
CA ARG A 97 12.71 4.95 -9.98
C ARG A 97 11.78 5.43 -8.87
N PHE A 98 12.05 5.05 -7.61
CA PHE A 98 11.21 5.43 -6.48
C PHE A 98 11.24 6.94 -6.25
N ALA A 99 12.41 7.57 -6.34
CA ALA A 99 12.53 9.03 -6.24
C ALA A 99 11.69 9.75 -7.31
N PHE A 100 11.72 9.29 -8.56
CA PHE A 100 10.89 9.86 -9.62
C PHE A 100 9.40 9.65 -9.37
N LEU A 101 8.98 8.40 -9.15
CA LEU A 101 7.57 8.03 -9.03
C LEU A 101 6.90 8.72 -7.83
N THR A 102 7.55 8.71 -6.67
CA THR A 102 6.98 9.29 -5.43
C THR A 102 6.89 10.82 -5.47
N GLN A 103 7.74 11.48 -6.25
CA GLN A 103 7.72 12.94 -6.39
C GLN A 103 6.88 13.42 -7.58
N GLY A 104 6.47 12.52 -8.46
CA GLY A 104 5.69 12.80 -9.65
C GLY A 104 6.46 13.59 -10.72
N GLY A 105 5.89 13.66 -11.92
CA GLY A 105 6.49 14.32 -13.08
C GLY A 105 5.72 14.08 -14.37
N ALA A 106 6.16 14.72 -15.45
CA ALA A 106 5.65 14.41 -16.78
C ALA A 106 5.94 12.93 -17.12
N ALA A 107 4.97 12.24 -17.72
CA ALA A 107 5.17 10.88 -18.18
C ALA A 107 6.28 10.85 -19.26
N PRO A 108 7.26 9.93 -19.19
CA PRO A 108 8.32 9.85 -20.19
C PRO A 108 7.77 9.70 -21.61
N GLU A 109 8.11 10.63 -22.49
CA GLU A 109 7.70 10.58 -23.90
C GLU A 109 8.45 9.47 -24.64
N THR A 110 7.77 8.82 -25.59
CA THR A 110 8.37 7.80 -26.45
C THR A 110 8.69 8.41 -27.81
N PRO A 111 9.94 8.82 -28.07
CA PRO A 111 10.28 9.61 -29.26
C PRO A 111 10.16 8.81 -30.56
N ASN A 112 10.35 7.49 -30.51
CA ASN A 112 10.21 6.60 -31.66
C ASN A 112 9.00 5.66 -31.45
N PRO A 113 7.91 5.84 -32.21
CA PRO A 113 6.69 5.01 -32.08
C PRO A 113 6.88 3.52 -32.34
N ARG A 114 8.03 3.10 -32.91
CA ARG A 114 8.38 1.69 -33.10
C ARG A 114 8.93 1.03 -31.84
N LEU A 115 9.29 1.82 -30.82
CA LEU A 115 9.73 1.31 -29.52
C LEU A 115 8.52 1.08 -28.61
N PRO A 116 8.62 0.13 -27.66
CA PRO A 116 7.62 0.01 -26.60
C PRO A 116 7.47 1.35 -25.84
N PRO A 117 6.24 1.81 -25.55
CA PRO A 117 6.00 3.06 -24.84
C PRO A 117 6.78 3.13 -23.53
N LEU A 118 7.52 4.22 -23.27
CA LEU A 118 8.37 4.42 -22.08
C LEU A 118 7.58 4.38 -20.76
N ASP A 119 6.37 4.93 -20.76
CA ASP A 119 5.40 4.82 -19.68
C ASP A 119 4.28 3.82 -20.02
N SER A 120 3.59 3.30 -19.00
CA SER A 120 2.42 2.43 -19.19
C SER A 120 1.19 3.12 -19.78
N GLY A 121 1.11 4.46 -19.65
CA GLY A 121 0.03 5.31 -20.14
C GLY A 121 -1.21 5.38 -19.23
N ILE A 122 -1.29 4.59 -18.16
CA ILE A 122 -2.53 4.47 -17.38
C ILE A 122 -2.88 5.71 -16.55
N LEU A 123 -1.89 6.55 -16.23
CA LEU A 123 -2.08 7.83 -15.53
C LEU A 123 -2.20 9.03 -16.48
N GLY A 124 -2.21 8.80 -17.79
CA GLY A 124 -2.16 9.86 -18.81
C GLY A 124 -0.78 10.52 -18.92
N GLY A 125 -0.74 11.79 -19.34
CA GLY A 125 0.51 12.51 -19.61
C GLY A 125 1.28 12.99 -18.37
N TYR A 126 0.71 12.84 -17.16
CA TYR A 126 1.34 13.32 -15.93
C TYR A 126 1.17 12.31 -14.80
N ILE A 127 2.30 11.86 -14.28
CA ILE A 127 2.40 10.96 -13.13
C ILE A 127 2.33 11.83 -11.88
N ALA A 128 1.14 11.92 -11.30
CA ALA A 128 0.97 12.65 -10.05
C ALA A 128 1.57 11.88 -8.87
N PRO A 129 2.10 12.58 -7.85
CA PRO A 129 2.68 11.92 -6.69
C PRO A 129 1.65 11.16 -5.87
N ASP A 130 0.43 11.68 -5.73
CA ASP A 130 -0.72 10.96 -5.15
C ASP A 130 -0.45 10.28 -3.79
N ASN A 131 0.34 10.96 -2.93
CA ASN A 131 0.86 10.43 -1.66
C ASN A 131 1.60 9.09 -1.78
N LEU A 132 2.15 8.77 -2.97
CA LEU A 132 2.86 7.53 -3.22
C LEU A 132 4.07 7.41 -2.30
N THR A 133 4.12 6.27 -1.61
CA THR A 133 5.29 5.79 -0.87
C THR A 133 5.64 4.40 -1.36
N ILE A 134 6.93 4.14 -1.54
CA ILE A 134 7.45 2.81 -1.89
C ILE A 134 8.49 2.45 -0.83
N THR A 135 8.19 1.42 -0.04
CA THR A 135 9.08 0.91 1.02
C THR A 135 9.71 -0.40 0.56
N LEU A 136 11.04 -0.44 0.51
CA LEU A 136 11.81 -1.65 0.21
C LEU A 136 12.22 -2.36 1.50
N SER A 137 12.03 -3.68 1.52
CA SER A 137 12.61 -4.56 2.53
C SER A 137 13.24 -5.80 1.87
N VAL A 138 14.17 -6.43 2.58
CA VAL A 138 14.95 -7.59 2.10
C VAL A 138 14.63 -8.83 2.94
N GLY A 139 14.50 -9.97 2.27
CA GLY A 139 14.23 -11.27 2.88
C GLY A 139 15.50 -12.00 3.31
N HIS A 140 15.34 -13.04 4.13
CA HIS A 140 16.45 -13.90 4.58
C HIS A 140 17.22 -14.52 3.41
N SER A 141 16.54 -14.89 2.31
CA SER A 141 17.18 -15.52 1.16
C SER A 141 18.19 -14.61 0.45
N LEU A 142 18.07 -13.28 0.55
CA LEU A 142 19.05 -12.36 -0.04
C LEU A 142 20.45 -12.45 0.62
N PHE A 143 20.55 -13.12 1.77
CA PHE A 143 21.79 -13.29 2.54
C PHE A 143 22.43 -14.67 2.36
N ASP A 144 22.06 -15.40 1.32
CA ASP A 144 22.74 -16.64 0.91
C ASP A 144 24.11 -16.36 0.24
N GLU A 145 24.67 -17.36 -0.42
CA GLU A 145 25.98 -17.28 -1.05
C GLU A 145 26.06 -16.33 -2.25
N ARG A 146 24.94 -16.01 -2.92
CA ARG A 146 24.93 -15.31 -4.23
C ARG A 146 25.67 -13.98 -4.20
N PHE A 147 25.55 -13.25 -3.10
CA PHE A 147 26.04 -11.87 -2.98
C PHE A 147 27.11 -11.68 -1.90
N GLY A 148 27.50 -12.76 -1.21
CA GLY A 148 28.45 -12.71 -0.10
C GLY A 148 27.98 -11.84 1.07
N LEU A 149 26.66 -11.78 1.32
CA LEU A 149 26.06 -10.91 2.35
C LEU A 149 25.79 -11.62 3.68
N ALA A 150 25.95 -12.94 3.78
CA ALA A 150 25.68 -13.71 5.00
C ALA A 150 26.23 -13.08 6.31
N PRO A 151 27.48 -12.53 6.36
CA PRO A 151 27.99 -11.90 7.59
C PRO A 151 27.26 -10.61 8.00
N GLN A 152 26.52 -9.99 7.08
CA GLN A 152 25.77 -8.75 7.29
C GLN A 152 24.29 -8.99 7.60
N MET A 153 23.86 -10.25 7.69
CA MET A 153 22.47 -10.59 7.98
C MET A 153 22.05 -10.06 9.35
N PRO A 154 20.91 -9.35 9.46
CA PRO A 154 20.40 -8.92 10.75
C PRO A 154 20.21 -10.11 11.70
N LYS A 155 20.68 -9.98 12.95
CA LYS A 155 20.75 -11.10 13.93
C LYS A 155 19.43 -11.84 14.20
N LYS A 156 18.29 -11.23 13.86
CA LYS A 156 16.94 -11.75 14.10
C LYS A 156 16.16 -12.01 12.81
N LEU A 157 16.75 -11.71 11.65
CA LEU A 157 16.13 -12.03 10.37
C LEU A 157 16.20 -13.54 10.15
N GLN A 158 15.05 -14.15 9.86
CA GLN A 158 14.92 -15.58 9.62
C GLN A 158 13.83 -15.85 8.60
N LYS A 159 13.88 -17.01 7.94
CA LYS A 159 12.76 -17.49 7.13
C LYS A 159 11.55 -17.73 8.04
N MET A 160 10.38 -17.22 7.64
CA MET A 160 9.13 -17.49 8.36
C MET A 160 8.87 -19.00 8.40
N THR A 161 8.59 -19.51 9.58
CA THR A 161 8.15 -20.89 9.81
C THR A 161 6.68 -20.90 10.19
N ARG A 162 6.03 -22.06 10.03
CA ARG A 162 4.61 -22.21 10.36
C ARG A 162 4.37 -22.11 11.87
N PHE A 163 3.27 -21.47 12.23
CA PHE A 163 2.62 -21.60 13.53
C PHE A 163 1.56 -22.71 13.50
N PRO A 164 1.04 -23.17 14.66
CA PRO A 164 0.10 -24.29 14.72
C PRO A 164 -1.13 -24.17 13.82
N ASN A 165 -1.67 -22.95 13.64
CA ASN A 165 -2.89 -22.69 12.87
C ASN A 165 -2.62 -22.22 11.42
N ASP A 166 -1.38 -22.28 10.94
CA ASP A 166 -1.05 -21.79 9.61
C ASP A 166 -1.37 -22.83 8.53
N SER A 167 -1.99 -22.36 7.45
CA SER A 167 -2.16 -23.08 6.18
C SER A 167 -1.40 -22.32 5.08
N LEU A 168 -0.07 -22.32 5.18
CA LEU A 168 0.78 -21.55 4.29
C LEU A 168 0.71 -22.08 2.85
N ASP A 169 0.44 -21.18 1.92
CA ASP A 169 0.67 -21.41 0.50
C ASP A 169 2.11 -20.99 0.15
N ALA A 170 2.92 -21.94 -0.32
CA ALA A 170 4.31 -21.70 -0.67
C ALA A 170 4.47 -20.62 -1.76
N ALA A 171 3.49 -20.49 -2.66
CA ALA A 171 3.49 -19.47 -3.71
C ALA A 171 3.30 -18.06 -3.13
N LEU A 172 2.69 -17.91 -1.96
CA LEU A 172 2.42 -16.63 -1.30
C LEU A 172 3.38 -16.32 -0.14
N CYS A 173 4.44 -17.12 0.02
CA CYS A 173 5.40 -16.96 1.11
C CYS A 173 6.76 -16.48 0.60
N HIS A 174 7.44 -15.69 1.45
CA HIS A 174 8.84 -15.27 1.29
C HIS A 174 9.10 -14.42 0.04
N GLY A 175 10.37 -14.31 -0.35
CA GLY A 175 10.88 -13.47 -1.43
C GLY A 175 12.23 -12.89 -1.03
N ASP A 176 13.06 -12.59 -2.03
CA ASP A 176 14.36 -11.95 -1.82
C ASP A 176 14.20 -10.48 -1.43
N VAL A 177 13.25 -9.80 -2.07
CA VAL A 177 12.84 -8.43 -1.73
C VAL A 177 11.33 -8.31 -1.71
N LEU A 178 10.82 -7.40 -0.88
CA LEU A 178 9.41 -7.04 -0.80
C LEU A 178 9.28 -5.53 -0.97
N LEU A 179 8.38 -5.11 -1.86
CA LEU A 179 7.94 -3.72 -1.96
C LEU A 179 6.55 -3.59 -1.34
N GLN A 180 6.42 -2.64 -0.43
CA GLN A 180 5.14 -2.10 -0.01
C GLN A 180 4.92 -0.78 -0.76
N ILE A 181 3.92 -0.77 -1.65
CA ILE A 181 3.58 0.37 -2.50
C ILE A 181 2.22 0.89 -2.03
N CYS A 182 2.17 2.11 -1.49
CA CYS A 182 0.93 2.71 -1.00
C CYS A 182 0.72 4.07 -1.65
N ALA A 183 -0.52 4.40 -2.04
CA ALA A 183 -0.91 5.69 -2.60
C ALA A 183 -2.39 5.95 -2.31
N ASN A 184 -2.87 7.15 -2.62
CA ASN A 184 -4.31 7.44 -2.46
C ASN A 184 -5.17 6.60 -3.41
N THR A 185 -4.68 6.29 -4.62
CA THR A 185 -5.44 5.54 -5.63
C THR A 185 -4.75 4.27 -6.08
N GLN A 186 -5.56 3.25 -6.42
CA GLN A 186 -5.07 1.97 -6.94
C GLN A 186 -4.31 2.13 -8.26
N ASP A 187 -4.70 3.10 -9.09
CA ASP A 187 -4.07 3.40 -10.37
C ASP A 187 -2.59 3.79 -10.19
N THR A 188 -2.30 4.67 -9.23
CA THR A 188 -0.91 5.09 -8.91
C THR A 188 -0.07 3.90 -8.44
N VAL A 189 -0.63 3.03 -7.60
CA VAL A 189 0.06 1.83 -7.09
C VAL A 189 0.38 0.86 -8.24
N ILE A 190 -0.59 0.60 -9.13
CA ILE A 190 -0.41 -0.30 -10.29
C ILE A 190 0.58 0.31 -11.30
N HIS A 191 0.52 1.62 -11.53
CA HIS A 191 1.44 2.33 -12.39
C HIS A 191 2.88 2.16 -11.92
N ALA A 192 3.13 2.43 -10.63
CA ALA A 192 4.45 2.30 -10.02
C ALA A 192 5.00 0.87 -10.17
N LEU A 193 4.18 -0.15 -9.93
CA LEU A 193 4.58 -1.54 -10.13
C LEU A 193 5.00 -1.82 -11.58
N ARG A 194 4.20 -1.38 -12.57
CA ARG A 194 4.48 -1.60 -13.99
C ARG A 194 5.76 -0.90 -14.42
N ASP A 195 6.00 0.31 -13.92
CA ASP A 195 7.24 1.05 -14.15
C ASP A 195 8.46 0.27 -13.65
N ILE A 196 8.39 -0.24 -12.41
CA ILE A 196 9.48 -1.02 -11.79
C ILE A 196 9.78 -2.28 -12.59
N ILE A 197 8.75 -3.09 -12.90
CA ILE A 197 8.90 -4.33 -13.68
C ILE A 197 9.55 -4.03 -15.03
N LYS A 198 9.11 -2.96 -15.69
CA LYS A 198 9.62 -2.58 -16.99
C LYS A 198 11.12 -2.24 -16.97
N HIS A 199 11.60 -1.62 -15.90
CA HIS A 199 13.01 -1.24 -15.79
C HIS A 199 13.89 -2.37 -15.23
N THR A 200 13.32 -3.47 -14.74
CA THR A 200 14.07 -4.57 -14.08
C THR A 200 13.87 -5.97 -14.71
N PRO A 201 13.69 -6.11 -16.04
CA PRO A 201 13.34 -7.41 -16.64
C PRO A 201 14.43 -8.48 -16.49
N ASP A 202 15.68 -8.06 -16.29
CA ASP A 202 16.86 -8.89 -16.10
C ASP A 202 17.25 -9.06 -14.62
N LEU A 203 16.55 -8.39 -13.70
CA LEU A 203 16.94 -8.29 -12.29
C LEU A 203 15.87 -8.73 -11.30
N LEU A 204 14.58 -8.67 -11.67
CA LEU A 204 13.47 -9.01 -10.78
C LEU A 204 12.47 -9.93 -11.47
N SER A 205 12.00 -10.95 -10.75
CA SER A 205 10.85 -11.76 -11.12
C SER A 205 9.78 -11.63 -10.04
N VAL A 206 8.53 -11.35 -10.44
CA VAL A 206 7.42 -11.28 -9.49
C VAL A 206 7.18 -12.66 -8.90
N ARG A 207 7.26 -12.76 -7.57
CA ARG A 207 7.03 -13.99 -6.82
C ARG A 207 5.56 -14.13 -6.43
N TRP A 208 5.03 -13.12 -5.75
CA TRP A 208 3.61 -13.00 -5.41
C TRP A 208 3.22 -11.55 -5.23
N LYS A 209 1.92 -11.30 -5.32
CA LYS A 209 1.33 -9.96 -5.20
C LYS A 209 -0.02 -10.04 -4.48
N ARG A 210 -0.27 -9.07 -3.60
CA ARG A 210 -1.58 -8.79 -2.99
C ARG A 210 -1.84 -7.30 -2.93
N GLU A 211 -3.09 -6.93 -3.16
CA GLU A 211 -3.58 -5.55 -3.05
C GLU A 211 -4.51 -5.44 -1.84
N GLY A 212 -4.57 -4.25 -1.26
CA GLY A 212 -5.39 -3.94 -0.09
C GLY A 212 -5.87 -2.50 -0.09
N PHE A 213 -6.85 -2.21 0.76
CA PHE A 213 -7.42 -0.88 0.93
C PHE A 213 -7.88 -0.69 2.39
N ILE A 214 -8.08 0.55 2.79
CA ILE A 214 -8.74 0.92 4.05
C ILE A 214 -10.03 1.70 3.77
N SER A 215 -11.02 1.57 4.67
CA SER A 215 -12.35 2.19 4.57
C SER A 215 -12.52 3.36 5.54
#